data_AF-A0A089HVE0-F1
#
_entry.id   AF-A0A089HVE0-F1
#
_cell.length_a   1.000
_cell.length_b   1.000
_cell.length_c   1.000
_cell.angle_alpha   90.00
_cell.angle_beta   90.00
_cell.angle_gamma   90.00
#
_symmetry.space_group_name_H-M   'P 1'
#
loop_
_entity.id
_entity.type
_entity.pdbx_description
1 polymer ?
#
loop_
_entity_poly.entity_id
_entity_poly.type
_entity_poly.pdbx_seq_one_letter_code
_entity_poly.pdbx_strand_id
1 'polypeptide(L)'
;MGLILEKKIRRKIEEGKRAVFTLSAYTYDFHPDNNEGCYTCNIRLFDINNHIVDEFYRHFLVSNYSDNHYKRFISKFCVDINYREQFNIKKDTVERRNNNEIDEEIVDIINRLNLMGLRTKYSCQGTKTPWKDRPHKSDGHSITAYITFQENLPKQFIVLARECDFIDVNTTTIQSKRREFNIHFPECVTRIIDKSESVRSNH
;
A
#
# COMPACT_ATOMS: atom_id res chain seq x y z
N MET A 1 18.64 3.31 9.40
CA MET A 1 17.17 3.46 9.53
C MET A 1 16.75 2.77 10.82
N GLY A 2 16.24 3.52 11.78
CA GLY A 2 16.04 3.03 13.15
C GLY A 2 14.57 2.99 13.53
N LEU A 3 14.15 1.90 14.17
CA LEU A 3 12.96 1.87 15.02
C LEU A 3 13.23 2.77 16.23
N ILE A 4 12.41 3.79 16.44
CA ILE A 4 12.56 4.73 17.57
C ILE A 4 11.68 4.31 18.74
N LEU A 5 10.49 3.78 18.44
CA LEU A 5 9.55 3.32 19.46
C LEU A 5 8.94 1.99 19.01
N GLU A 6 8.89 1.03 19.93
CA GLU A 6 7.98 -0.10 19.85
C GLU A 6 7.33 -0.32 21.21
N LYS A 7 5.99 -0.33 21.24
CA LYS A 7 5.19 -0.59 22.44
C LYS A 7 4.14 -1.65 22.11
N LYS A 8 4.23 -2.78 22.82
CA LYS A 8 3.30 -3.92 22.66
C LYS A 8 2.35 -3.99 23.85
N ILE A 9 1.05 -4.00 23.58
CA ILE A 9 0.00 -4.15 24.59
C ILE A 9 -0.88 -5.33 24.20
N ARG A 10 -1.19 -6.19 25.18
CA ARG A 10 -2.09 -7.34 25.01
C ARG A 10 -3.37 -7.09 25.79
N ARG A 11 -4.53 -7.32 25.16
CA ARG A 11 -5.84 -7.26 25.81
C ARG A 11 -6.67 -8.48 25.45
N LYS A 12 -7.39 -9.00 26.43
CA LYS A 12 -8.47 -9.95 26.17
C LYS A 12 -9.63 -9.19 25.53
N ILE A 13 -10.25 -9.81 24.55
CA ILE A 13 -11.50 -9.33 23.93
C ILE A 13 -12.56 -10.43 24.12
N GLU A 14 -13.67 -10.30 23.43
CA GLU A 14 -14.81 -11.23 23.51
C GLU A 14 -14.44 -12.68 23.17
N GLU A 15 -15.18 -13.64 23.72
CA GLU A 15 -15.09 -15.08 23.38
C GLU A 15 -13.70 -15.71 23.59
N GLY A 16 -12.92 -15.23 24.56
CA GLY A 16 -11.58 -15.77 24.85
C GLY A 16 -10.52 -15.37 23.81
N LYS A 17 -10.88 -14.58 22.78
CA LYS A 17 -9.96 -14.01 21.82
C LYS A 17 -9.06 -12.97 22.50
N ARG A 18 -7.91 -12.68 21.89
CA ARG A 18 -6.98 -11.64 22.37
C ARG A 18 -6.58 -10.70 21.25
N ALA A 19 -6.45 -9.42 21.57
CA ALA A 19 -5.88 -8.41 20.70
C ALA A 19 -4.45 -8.08 21.14
N VAL A 20 -3.54 -8.03 20.17
CA VAL A 20 -2.16 -7.57 20.37
C VAL A 20 -1.97 -6.28 19.58
N PHE A 21 -1.79 -5.18 20.29
CA PHE A 21 -1.51 -3.86 19.75
C PHE A 21 0.00 -3.65 19.73
N THR A 22 0.56 -3.31 18.58
CA THR A 22 1.97 -2.99 18.39
C THR A 22 2.05 -1.57 17.84
N LEU A 23 2.34 -0.61 18.72
CA LEU A 23 2.61 0.76 18.34
C LEU A 23 4.10 0.88 17.98
N SER A 24 4.40 1.30 16.77
CA SER A 24 5.74 1.51 16.26
C SER A 24 5.89 2.91 15.68
N ALA A 25 7.10 3.47 15.80
CA ALA A 25 7.49 4.65 15.03
C ALA A 25 8.94 4.52 14.59
N TYR A 26 9.23 4.96 13.38
CA TYR A 26 10.53 4.89 12.73
C TYR A 26 11.12 6.28 12.50
N THR A 27 12.43 6.35 12.28
CA THR A 27 13.14 7.63 12.01
C THR A 27 12.57 8.44 10.85
N TYR A 28 12.02 7.79 9.84
CA TYR A 28 11.39 8.42 8.67
C TYR A 28 9.90 8.70 8.87
N ASP A 29 9.31 8.32 10.01
CA ASP A 29 7.92 8.66 10.32
C ASP A 29 7.79 10.08 10.87
N PHE A 30 8.92 10.74 11.18
CA PHE A 30 9.00 12.12 11.64
C PHE A 30 9.58 13.02 10.55
N HIS A 31 8.99 14.19 10.38
CA HIS A 31 9.53 15.23 9.53
C HIS A 31 10.80 15.80 10.20
N PRO A 32 11.89 16.04 9.46
CA PRO A 32 13.15 16.51 10.04
C PRO A 32 13.05 17.92 10.64
N ASP A 33 12.18 18.77 10.08
CA ASP A 33 12.14 20.21 10.39
C ASP A 33 11.00 20.64 11.33
N ASN A 34 10.01 19.79 11.55
CA ASN A 34 8.93 20.05 12.50
C ASN A 34 8.67 18.73 13.24
N ASN A 35 8.46 18.76 14.56
CA ASN A 35 8.25 17.55 15.37
C ASN A 35 6.95 16.79 15.01
N GLU A 36 6.41 16.98 13.82
CA GLU A 36 5.32 16.23 13.23
C GLU A 36 5.82 14.87 12.76
N GLY A 37 4.98 13.87 12.92
CA GLY A 37 5.27 12.52 12.48
C GLY A 37 4.07 11.61 12.63
N CYS A 38 4.27 10.31 12.49
CA CYS A 38 3.24 9.33 12.83
C CYS A 38 3.75 8.23 13.75
N TYR A 39 2.82 7.75 14.56
CA TYR A 39 2.92 6.43 15.16
C TYR A 39 1.97 5.49 14.44
N THR A 40 2.48 4.32 14.09
CA THR A 40 1.75 3.24 13.46
C THR A 40 1.32 2.23 14.52
N CYS A 41 0.03 1.92 14.65
CA CYS A 41 -0.45 0.85 15.51
C CYS A 41 -0.98 -0.31 14.65
N ASN A 42 -0.22 -1.40 14.61
CA ASN A 42 -0.66 -2.68 14.05
C ASN A 42 -1.39 -3.50 15.13
N ILE A 43 -2.53 -4.08 14.79
CA ILE A 43 -3.35 -4.80 15.76
C ILE A 43 -3.68 -6.16 15.19
N ARG A 44 -3.33 -7.22 15.91
CA ARG A 44 -3.61 -8.60 15.52
C ARG A 44 -4.59 -9.22 16.49
N LEU A 45 -5.68 -9.76 15.97
CA LEU A 45 -6.60 -10.57 16.75
C LEU A 45 -6.22 -12.03 16.66
N PHE A 46 -6.21 -12.70 17.80
CA PHE A 46 -5.97 -14.12 17.90
C PHE A 46 -7.17 -14.83 18.49
N ASP A 47 -7.48 -16.01 17.97
CA ASP A 47 -8.42 -16.94 18.57
C ASP A 47 -7.87 -17.57 19.87
N ILE A 48 -8.69 -18.42 20.49
CA ILE A 48 -8.32 -19.20 21.69
C ILE A 48 -7.15 -20.16 21.45
N ASN A 49 -6.86 -20.51 20.20
CA ASN A 49 -5.80 -21.42 19.77
C ASN A 49 -4.54 -20.69 19.30
N ASN A 50 -4.46 -19.36 19.51
CA ASN A 50 -3.37 -18.50 19.05
C ASN A 50 -3.19 -18.39 17.52
N HIS A 51 -4.22 -18.66 16.73
CA HIS A 51 -4.22 -18.33 15.31
C HIS A 51 -4.65 -16.88 15.08
N ILE A 52 -4.01 -16.19 14.13
CA ILE A 52 -4.43 -14.86 13.71
C ILE A 52 -5.74 -14.98 12.93
N VAL A 53 -6.77 -14.28 13.39
CA VAL A 53 -8.08 -14.26 12.72
C VAL A 53 -8.31 -12.97 11.94
N ASP A 54 -7.78 -11.85 12.43
CA ASP A 54 -7.89 -10.55 11.79
C ASP A 54 -6.73 -9.62 12.12
N GLU A 55 -6.50 -8.64 11.24
CA GLU A 55 -5.50 -7.60 11.39
C GLU A 55 -6.12 -6.22 11.13
N PHE A 56 -5.77 -5.25 11.98
CA PHE A 56 -6.27 -3.88 11.94
C PHE A 56 -5.10 -2.91 12.01
N TYR A 57 -5.33 -1.71 11.52
CA TYR A 57 -4.28 -0.71 11.38
C TYR A 57 -4.76 0.69 11.76
N ARG A 58 -3.93 1.44 12.50
CA ARG A 58 -4.24 2.83 12.88
C ARG A 58 -3.00 3.73 12.91
N HIS A 59 -3.06 4.87 12.24
CA HIS A 59 -2.07 5.95 12.37
C HIS A 59 -2.48 6.96 13.47
N PHE A 60 -1.49 7.45 14.23
CA PHE A 60 -1.61 8.60 15.13
C PHE A 60 -0.63 9.69 14.69
N LEU A 61 -1.11 10.89 14.36
CA LEU A 61 -0.27 12.03 14.01
C LEU A 61 0.31 12.69 15.27
N VAL A 62 1.61 13.02 15.24
CA VAL A 62 2.41 13.45 16.41
C VAL A 62 1.98 14.79 16.98
N SER A 63 1.45 15.73 16.18
CA SER A 63 0.89 16.98 16.74
C SER A 63 -0.22 16.71 17.78
N ASN A 64 -0.84 15.52 17.73
CA ASN A 64 -1.89 15.07 18.64
C ASN A 64 -1.58 13.72 19.33
N TYR A 65 -0.32 13.26 19.35
CA TYR A 65 0.00 12.01 20.04
C TYR A 65 -0.02 12.23 21.56
N SER A 66 -0.93 11.54 22.23
CA SER A 66 -1.08 11.53 23.68
C SER A 66 -1.24 10.09 24.15
N ASP A 67 -0.47 9.67 25.16
CA ASP A 67 -0.60 8.32 25.73
C ASP A 67 -2.02 8.06 26.27
N ASN A 68 -2.72 9.11 26.72
CA ASN A 68 -4.12 9.04 27.11
C ASN A 68 -5.05 8.76 25.92
N HIS A 69 -4.80 9.37 24.76
CA HIS A 69 -5.54 9.08 23.54
C HIS A 69 -5.30 7.62 23.10
N TYR A 70 -4.06 7.13 23.15
CA TYR A 70 -3.74 5.74 22.82
C TYR A 70 -4.40 4.73 23.77
N LYS A 71 -4.41 5.00 25.08
CA LYS A 71 -5.14 4.18 26.07
C LYS A 71 -6.64 4.16 25.82
N ARG A 72 -7.24 5.33 25.52
CA ARG A 72 -8.68 5.43 25.16
C ARG A 72 -8.99 4.66 23.88
N PHE A 73 -8.13 4.75 22.87
CA PHE A 73 -8.24 3.98 21.64
C PHE A 73 -8.26 2.47 21.91
N ILE A 74 -7.29 1.95 22.68
CA ILE A 74 -7.24 0.53 23.04
C ILE A 74 -8.51 0.09 23.76
N SER A 75 -8.94 0.89 24.76
CA SER A 75 -10.14 0.60 25.53
C SER A 75 -11.37 0.49 24.62
N LYS A 76 -11.58 1.50 23.77
CA LYS A 76 -12.71 1.53 22.84
C LYS A 76 -12.65 0.41 21.81
N PHE A 77 -11.47 0.11 21.26
CA PHE A 77 -11.26 -0.99 20.31
C PHE A 77 -11.60 -2.37 20.90
N CYS A 78 -11.35 -2.56 22.21
CA CYS A 78 -11.63 -3.84 22.86
C CYS A 78 -13.12 -4.07 23.11
N VAL A 79 -13.90 -3.02 23.36
CA VAL A 79 -15.30 -3.11 23.79
C VAL A 79 -16.30 -2.90 22.65
N ASP A 80 -15.93 -2.13 21.62
CA ASP A 80 -16.83 -1.73 20.54
C ASP A 80 -16.42 -2.36 19.21
N ILE A 81 -17.14 -3.41 18.80
CA ILE A 81 -16.94 -4.10 17.51
C ILE A 81 -17.15 -3.12 16.34
N ASN A 82 -18.17 -2.28 16.39
CA ASN A 82 -18.47 -1.33 15.30
C ASN A 82 -17.35 -0.30 15.14
N TYR A 83 -16.76 0.14 16.25
CA TYR A 83 -15.59 1.00 16.24
C TYR A 83 -14.35 0.28 15.70
N ARG A 84 -14.11 -0.97 16.11
CA ARG A 84 -13.00 -1.81 15.61
C ARG A 84 -13.07 -1.98 14.09
N GLU A 85 -14.26 -2.27 13.57
CA GLU A 85 -14.47 -2.53 12.15
C GLU A 85 -14.13 -1.34 11.24
N GLN A 86 -14.04 -0.12 11.79
CA GLN A 86 -13.58 1.08 11.06
C GLN A 86 -12.08 1.06 10.76
N PHE A 87 -11.31 0.14 11.33
CA PHE A 87 -9.85 0.03 11.16
C PHE A 87 -9.44 -1.28 10.49
N ASN A 88 -10.42 -2.03 9.97
CA ASN A 88 -10.18 -3.34 9.42
C ASN A 88 -9.44 -3.20 8.08
N ILE A 89 -8.21 -3.71 8.04
CA ILE A 89 -7.35 -3.62 6.85
C ILE A 89 -8.07 -4.23 5.65
N LYS A 90 -8.78 -5.35 5.83
CA LYS A 90 -9.51 -6.01 4.75
C LYS A 90 -10.59 -5.15 4.11
N LYS A 91 -11.08 -4.09 4.76
CA LYS A 91 -12.05 -3.14 4.18
C LYS A 91 -11.37 -1.92 3.57
N ASP A 92 -10.27 -1.48 4.15
CA ASP A 92 -9.49 -0.33 3.67
C ASP A 92 -8.57 -0.68 2.48
N THR A 93 -8.18 -1.95 2.32
CA THR A 93 -7.38 -2.43 1.18
C THR A 93 -8.21 -2.93 0.01
N VAL A 94 -9.55 -2.88 0.09
CA VAL A 94 -10.37 -3.09 -1.11
C VAL A 94 -10.34 -1.78 -1.88
N GLU A 95 -9.48 -1.74 -2.89
CA GLU A 95 -9.46 -0.66 -3.86
C GLU A 95 -10.85 -0.54 -4.51
N ARG A 96 -11.49 0.61 -4.32
CA ARG A 96 -12.80 0.94 -4.90
C ARG A 96 -12.61 1.85 -6.11
N ARG A 97 -11.87 1.40 -7.12
CA ARG A 97 -11.83 2.07 -8.43
C ARG A 97 -12.95 1.53 -9.31
N ASN A 98 -13.60 2.42 -10.06
CA ASN A 98 -14.57 1.99 -11.04
C ASN A 98 -13.85 1.26 -12.19
N ASN A 99 -14.52 0.30 -12.83
CA ASN A 99 -13.96 -0.36 -14.01
C ASN A 99 -13.60 0.70 -15.07
N ASN A 100 -12.40 0.59 -15.66
CA ASN A 100 -11.84 1.46 -16.70
C ASN A 100 -11.28 2.82 -16.24
N GLU A 101 -11.09 3.04 -14.95
CA GLU A 101 -10.47 4.26 -14.43
C GLU A 101 -8.93 4.22 -14.59
N ILE A 102 -8.39 5.13 -15.39
CA ILE A 102 -6.96 5.30 -15.67
C ILE A 102 -6.50 6.62 -15.04
N ASP A 103 -5.35 6.57 -14.35
CA ASP A 103 -4.74 7.75 -13.73
C ASP A 103 -4.19 8.68 -14.82
N GLU A 104 -4.55 9.97 -14.82
CA GLU A 104 -4.22 10.94 -15.88
C GLU A 104 -2.71 10.97 -16.18
N GLU A 105 -1.90 10.77 -15.14
CA GLU A 105 -0.45 10.86 -15.18
C GLU A 105 0.24 9.71 -15.91
N ILE A 106 -0.46 8.59 -16.12
CA ILE A 106 0.05 7.41 -16.84
C ILE A 106 -0.79 7.08 -18.08
N VAL A 107 -1.72 7.96 -18.47
CA VAL A 107 -2.57 7.78 -19.67
C VAL A 107 -1.73 7.48 -20.91
N ASP A 108 -0.62 8.19 -21.12
CA ASP A 108 0.26 7.98 -22.27
C ASP A 108 0.88 6.57 -22.27
N ILE A 109 1.34 6.10 -21.09
CA ILE A 109 1.88 4.76 -20.91
C ILE A 109 0.82 3.72 -21.22
N ILE A 110 -0.40 3.91 -20.70
CA ILE A 110 -1.52 3.01 -20.92
C ILE A 110 -1.91 2.92 -22.39
N ASN A 111 -1.97 4.06 -23.08
CA ASN A 111 -2.23 4.12 -24.51
C ASN A 111 -1.18 3.35 -25.31
N ARG A 112 0.10 3.53 -25.00
CA ARG A 112 1.20 2.79 -25.66
C ARG A 112 1.09 1.28 -25.42
N LEU A 113 0.86 0.85 -24.19
CA LEU A 113 0.67 -0.57 -23.87
C LEU A 113 -0.52 -1.19 -24.63
N ASN A 114 -1.63 -0.45 -24.74
CA ASN A 114 -2.81 -0.88 -25.48
C ASN A 114 -2.52 -0.98 -26.99
N LEU A 115 -1.79 -0.03 -27.58
CA LEU A 115 -1.34 -0.07 -28.97
C LEU A 115 -0.42 -1.28 -29.26
N MET A 116 0.38 -1.69 -28.28
CA MET A 116 1.20 -2.91 -28.39
C MET A 116 0.40 -4.22 -28.31
N GLY A 117 -0.90 -4.15 -28.02
CA GLY A 117 -1.81 -5.28 -27.84
C GLY A 117 -1.89 -5.82 -26.41
N LEU A 118 -1.29 -5.15 -25.41
CA LEU A 118 -1.20 -5.67 -24.04
C LEU A 118 -2.47 -5.46 -23.19
N ARG A 119 -3.47 -4.71 -23.69
CA ARG A 119 -4.81 -4.50 -23.10
C ARG A 119 -4.82 -4.38 -21.57
N THR A 120 -4.63 -3.16 -21.10
CA THR A 120 -4.69 -2.78 -19.68
C THR A 120 -6.13 -2.84 -19.14
N LYS A 121 -6.27 -3.14 -17.84
CA LYS A 121 -7.56 -3.25 -17.13
C LYS A 121 -7.73 -2.18 -16.06
N TYR A 122 -6.73 -2.02 -15.19
CA TYR A 122 -6.66 -1.00 -14.16
C TYR A 122 -5.26 -0.44 -14.08
N SER A 123 -5.13 0.81 -13.68
CA SER A 123 -3.83 1.43 -13.42
C SER A 123 -3.95 2.46 -12.33
N CYS A 124 -2.93 2.60 -11.50
CA CYS A 124 -2.82 3.59 -10.43
C CYS A 124 -1.38 4.06 -10.34
N GLN A 125 -1.15 5.37 -10.22
CA GLN A 125 0.19 5.90 -10.07
C GLN A 125 0.69 5.87 -8.61
N GLY A 126 -0.17 5.44 -7.70
CA GLY A 126 0.09 5.31 -6.28
C GLY A 126 0.43 6.65 -5.60
N THR A 127 0.58 6.60 -4.29
CA THR A 127 0.98 7.79 -3.51
C THR A 127 2.46 8.13 -3.78
N LYS A 128 2.76 9.31 -4.34
CA LYS A 128 4.11 9.71 -4.79
C LYS A 128 4.99 10.21 -3.65
N THR A 129 4.43 11.09 -2.83
CA THR A 129 5.11 11.69 -1.69
C THR A 129 4.58 11.08 -0.39
N PRO A 130 5.45 10.46 0.43
CA PRO A 130 5.02 9.83 1.68
C PRO A 130 4.26 10.74 2.63
N TRP A 131 4.50 12.06 2.51
CA TRP A 131 4.03 13.11 3.40
C TRP A 131 2.81 13.87 2.90
N LYS A 132 2.77 14.27 1.62
CA LYS A 132 1.61 15.00 1.07
C LYS A 132 0.50 14.04 0.64
N ASP A 133 0.86 12.86 0.16
CA ASP A 133 -0.08 11.86 -0.36
C ASP A 133 -0.34 10.76 0.68
N ARG A 134 -0.42 11.11 1.97
CA ARG A 134 -0.83 10.12 2.98
C ARG A 134 -2.28 9.72 2.70
N PRO A 135 -2.58 8.42 2.58
CA PRO A 135 -3.95 7.99 2.40
C PRO A 135 -4.74 8.39 3.65
N HIS A 136 -5.59 9.41 3.51
CA HIS A 136 -6.43 9.91 4.58
C HIS A 136 -7.78 9.22 4.45
N LYS A 137 -7.88 8.04 5.08
CA LYS A 137 -9.01 7.09 4.91
C LYS A 137 -9.03 6.51 3.50
N SER A 138 -10.01 5.66 3.23
CA SER A 138 -10.38 5.01 1.97
C SER A 138 -10.57 5.98 0.79
N ASP A 139 -9.58 6.79 0.46
CA ASP A 139 -9.55 7.73 -0.65
C ASP A 139 -9.25 7.04 -1.99
N GLY A 140 -9.13 5.71 -1.99
CA GLY A 140 -8.93 4.91 -3.20
C GLY A 140 -7.55 5.06 -3.83
N HIS A 141 -6.58 5.68 -3.14
CA HIS A 141 -5.22 5.79 -3.61
C HIS A 141 -4.41 4.57 -3.15
N SER A 142 -3.94 3.78 -4.10
CA SER A 142 -3.07 2.64 -3.81
C SER A 142 -1.76 3.12 -3.16
N ILE A 143 -1.26 2.33 -2.19
CA ILE A 143 0.06 2.55 -1.58
C ILE A 143 1.16 2.39 -2.63
N THR A 144 0.97 1.48 -3.59
CA THR A 144 1.91 1.19 -4.67
C THR A 144 1.34 1.58 -6.02
N ALA A 145 2.18 2.07 -6.92
CA ALA A 145 1.83 2.25 -8.32
C ALA A 145 1.69 0.86 -8.98
N TYR A 146 0.69 0.67 -9.83
CA TYR A 146 0.51 -0.60 -10.55
C TYR A 146 -0.28 -0.45 -11.85
N ILE A 147 -0.11 -1.42 -12.75
CA ILE A 147 -0.90 -1.63 -13.97
C ILE A 147 -1.27 -3.11 -14.02
N THR A 148 -2.56 -3.40 -14.21
CA THR A 148 -3.06 -4.76 -14.45
C THR A 148 -3.50 -4.92 -15.90
N PHE A 149 -3.40 -6.15 -16.40
CA PHE A 149 -3.67 -6.49 -17.79
C PHE A 149 -4.82 -7.50 -17.87
N GLN A 150 -5.59 -7.45 -18.96
CA GLN A 150 -6.69 -8.38 -19.21
C GLN A 150 -6.20 -9.80 -19.49
N GLU A 151 -5.04 -9.90 -20.14
CA GLU A 151 -4.42 -11.16 -20.55
C GLU A 151 -3.01 -11.29 -19.97
N ASN A 152 -2.43 -12.48 -20.10
CA ASN A 152 -1.07 -12.73 -19.65
C ASN A 152 -0.06 -11.93 -20.48
N LEU A 153 0.86 -11.26 -19.80
CA LEU A 153 1.97 -10.55 -20.41
C LEU A 153 2.87 -11.52 -21.20
N PRO A 154 3.37 -11.11 -22.39
CA PRO A 154 4.34 -11.88 -23.13
C PRO A 154 5.59 -12.16 -22.29
N LYS A 155 6.15 -13.38 -22.42
CA LYS A 155 7.34 -13.79 -21.64
C LYS A 155 8.51 -12.80 -21.78
N GLN A 156 8.75 -12.30 -22.99
CA GLN A 156 9.80 -11.31 -23.25
C GLN A 156 9.55 -10.00 -22.49
N PHE A 157 8.31 -9.53 -22.43
CA PHE A 157 7.93 -8.32 -21.70
C PHE A 157 8.16 -8.50 -20.19
N ILE A 158 7.84 -9.68 -19.64
CA ILE A 158 8.12 -10.02 -18.24
C ILE A 158 9.62 -10.01 -17.95
N VAL A 159 10.45 -10.57 -18.86
CA VAL A 159 11.91 -10.56 -18.71
C VAL A 159 12.45 -9.13 -18.65
N LEU A 160 12.04 -8.27 -19.59
CA LEU A 160 12.44 -6.86 -19.61
C LEU A 160 11.99 -6.11 -18.35
N ALA A 161 10.76 -6.38 -17.88
CA ALA A 161 10.24 -5.76 -16.67
C ALA A 161 11.01 -6.18 -15.40
N ARG A 162 11.52 -7.42 -15.35
CA ARG A 162 12.36 -7.90 -14.24
C ARG A 162 13.75 -7.26 -14.19
N GLU A 163 14.21 -6.64 -15.27
CA GLU A 163 15.47 -5.87 -15.28
C GLU A 163 15.34 -4.51 -14.58
N CYS A 164 14.13 -4.06 -14.25
CA CYS A 164 13.93 -2.79 -13.56
C CYS A 164 13.93 -3.00 -12.04
N ASP A 165 14.88 -2.38 -11.34
CA ASP A 165 15.08 -2.56 -9.90
C ASP A 165 13.90 -2.10 -9.04
N PHE A 166 13.10 -1.17 -9.55
CA PHE A 166 12.05 -0.47 -8.80
C PHE A 166 10.66 -1.10 -8.91
N ILE A 167 10.47 -2.06 -9.82
CA ILE A 167 9.16 -2.68 -10.08
C ILE A 167 9.21 -4.20 -9.91
N ASP A 168 8.08 -4.77 -9.50
CA ASP A 168 7.78 -6.18 -9.57
C ASP A 168 6.80 -6.46 -10.70
N VAL A 169 6.94 -7.64 -11.31
CA VAL A 169 6.08 -8.09 -12.41
C VAL A 169 5.65 -9.54 -12.18
N ASN A 170 4.35 -9.79 -12.34
CA ASN A 170 3.77 -11.12 -12.40
C ASN A 170 3.19 -11.37 -13.80
N THR A 171 2.34 -12.40 -13.97
CA THR A 171 1.79 -12.74 -15.29
C THR A 171 0.80 -11.71 -15.84
N THR A 172 0.14 -10.91 -14.99
CA THR A 172 -0.94 -9.99 -15.40
C THR A 172 -0.85 -8.62 -14.72
N THR A 173 0.27 -8.30 -14.07
CA THR A 173 0.42 -7.08 -13.27
C THR A 173 1.88 -6.64 -13.24
N ILE A 174 2.08 -5.33 -13.36
CA ILE A 174 3.33 -4.64 -13.04
C ILE A 174 3.03 -3.68 -11.91
N GLN A 175 3.87 -3.65 -10.88
CA GLN A 175 3.69 -2.77 -9.73
C GLN A 175 5.03 -2.27 -9.20
N SER A 176 5.06 -1.16 -8.48
CA SER A 176 6.25 -0.77 -7.73
C SER A 176 6.52 -1.76 -6.59
N LYS A 177 7.79 -2.05 -6.31
CA LYS A 177 8.16 -2.95 -5.19
C LYS A 177 7.80 -2.35 -3.83
N ARG A 178 7.86 -1.02 -3.74
CA ARG A 178 7.64 -0.24 -2.52
C ARG A 178 7.06 1.11 -2.88
N ARG A 179 6.37 1.72 -1.91
CA ARG A 179 5.79 3.07 -2.02
C ARG A 179 6.83 4.12 -2.43
N GLU A 180 8.03 4.08 -1.84
CA GLU A 180 9.09 5.05 -2.17
C GLU A 180 9.52 5.02 -3.65
N PHE A 181 9.22 3.92 -4.37
CA PHE A 181 9.56 3.76 -5.78
C PHE A 181 8.45 4.17 -6.75
N ASN A 182 7.27 4.58 -6.25
CA ASN A 182 6.17 5.04 -7.10
C ASN A 182 6.59 6.19 -8.02
N ILE A 183 7.49 7.06 -7.55
CA ILE A 183 8.03 8.18 -8.34
C ILE A 183 8.79 7.74 -9.59
N HIS A 184 9.37 6.52 -9.59
CA HIS A 184 10.12 5.96 -10.71
C HIS A 184 9.27 5.05 -11.60
N PHE A 185 8.02 4.77 -11.21
CA PHE A 185 7.16 3.82 -11.90
C PHE A 185 6.90 4.19 -13.37
N PRO A 186 6.55 5.45 -13.73
CA PRO A 186 6.26 5.81 -15.12
C PRO A 186 7.49 5.66 -16.02
N GLU A 187 8.66 6.10 -15.53
CA GLU A 187 9.93 6.01 -16.25
C GLU A 187 10.33 4.54 -16.49
N CYS A 188 10.18 3.70 -15.46
CA CYS A 188 10.47 2.27 -15.58
C CYS A 188 9.61 1.59 -16.64
N VAL A 189 8.29 1.82 -16.61
CA VAL A 189 7.36 1.22 -17.57
C VAL A 189 7.63 1.74 -18.98
N THR A 190 7.89 3.04 -19.13
CA THR A 190 8.27 3.65 -20.41
C THR A 190 9.51 2.98 -20.99
N ARG A 191 10.57 2.78 -20.19
CA ARG A 191 11.79 2.10 -20.62
C ARG A 191 11.55 0.67 -21.09
N ILE A 192 10.63 -0.05 -20.45
CA ILE A 192 10.26 -1.42 -20.83
C ILE A 192 9.53 -1.43 -22.17
N ILE A 193 8.61 -0.49 -22.38
CA ILE A 193 7.91 -0.31 -23.65
C ILE A 193 8.93 -0.02 -24.76
N ASP A 194 9.80 0.97 -24.58
CA ASP A 194 10.80 1.37 -25.58
C ASP A 194 11.71 0.19 -25.96
N LYS A 195 12.20 -0.56 -24.96
CA LYS A 195 12.99 -1.78 -25.21
C LYS A 195 12.18 -2.83 -25.96
N SER A 196 10.94 -3.07 -25.56
CA SER A 196 10.09 -4.07 -26.21
C SER A 196 9.76 -3.72 -27.66
N GLU A 197 9.58 -2.44 -27.98
CA GLU A 197 9.38 -1.96 -29.36
C GLU A 197 10.66 -2.14 -30.17
N SER A 198 11.84 -1.81 -29.61
CA SER A 198 13.13 -2.01 -30.28
C SER A 198 13.42 -3.46 -30.64
N VAL A 199 13.02 -4.41 -29.78
CA VAL A 199 13.17 -5.86 -30.02
C VAL A 199 12.22 -6.31 -31.14
N ARG A 200 11.00 -5.76 -31.20
CA ARG A 200 10.04 -6.06 -32.27
C ARG A 200 10.46 -5.50 -33.63
N SER A 201 11.13 -4.35 -33.68
CA SER A 201 11.60 -3.74 -34.93
C SER A 201 12.86 -4.39 -35.52
N ASN A 202 13.60 -5.16 -34.73
CA ASN A 202 14.80 -5.89 -35.16
C ASN A 202 14.51 -7.36 -35.58
N HIS A 203 13.22 -7.71 -35.74
CA HIS A 203 12.71 -8.98 -36.24
C HIS A 203 11.72 -8.74 -37.37
#